data_AF-A0A7J4NG50-F1
#
_entry.id   AF-A0A7J4NG50-F1
#
_cell.length_a   1.000
_cell.length_b   1.000
_cell.length_c   1.000
_cell.angle_alpha   90.00
_cell.angle_beta   90.00
_cell.angle_gamma   90.00
#
_symmetry.space_group_name_H-M   'P 1'
#
loop_
_entity.id
_entity.type
_entity.pdbx_description
1 polymer ?
#
loop_
_entity_poly.entity_id
_entity_poly.type
_entity_poly.pdbx_seq_one_letter_code
_entity_poly.pdbx_strand_id
1 'polypeptide(L)'
;MEIDLHTLRDADRSSAADWAIVQKNWMMICADHEEGHPSLSLGEILLKRGEKVHFVCAECASNNLKAHGQFIHDSIENVDADVDIITLHGVDDYWSFIPNLSQRMQWFGDIKAIWPEAELNDERWNSELYDYGIAVVVGKSLAEALD
;
A
#
# COMPACT_ATOMS: atom_id res chain seq x y z
N MET A 1 22.77 -4.20 -3.82
CA MET A 1 22.61 -5.21 -2.76
C MET A 1 21.23 -5.78 -2.97
N GLU A 2 21.12 -7.05 -3.37
CA GLU A 2 19.83 -7.70 -3.55
C GLU A 2 19.27 -7.99 -2.15
N ILE A 3 18.30 -7.18 -1.72
CA ILE A 3 17.51 -7.47 -0.54
C ILE A 3 16.45 -8.48 -1.00
N ASP A 4 16.60 -9.74 -0.60
CA ASP A 4 15.54 -10.73 -0.78
C ASP A 4 14.44 -10.54 0.29
N LEU A 5 13.25 -11.10 0.05
CA LEU A 5 12.08 -10.98 0.94
C LEU A 5 12.34 -11.46 2.37
N HIS A 6 13.32 -12.35 2.60
CA HIS A 6 13.69 -12.78 3.94
C HIS A 6 14.57 -11.74 4.62
N THR A 7 15.51 -11.16 3.89
CA THR A 7 16.38 -10.08 4.36
C THR A 7 15.60 -8.80 4.61
N LEU A 8 14.52 -8.55 3.86
CA LEU A 8 13.65 -7.39 4.03
C LEU A 8 12.86 -7.41 5.35
N ARG A 9 12.62 -8.60 5.91
CA ARG A 9 11.93 -8.79 7.21
C ARG A 9 12.79 -8.36 8.39
N ASP A 10 14.09 -8.58 8.27
CA ASP A 10 15.09 -8.24 9.29
C ASP A 10 15.79 -6.89 8.99
N ALA A 11 15.47 -6.28 7.85
CA ALA A 11 16.11 -5.07 7.41
C ALA A 11 15.75 -3.91 8.35
N ASP A 12 16.69 -3.00 8.55
CA ASP A 12 16.38 -1.75 9.24
C ASP A 12 15.23 -1.02 8.52
N ARG A 13 14.48 -0.26 9.30
CA ARG A 13 13.28 0.47 8.85
C ARG A 13 13.51 1.28 7.56
N SER A 14 14.72 1.82 7.37
CA SER A 14 15.11 2.56 6.18
C SER A 14 15.30 1.68 4.94
N SER A 15 15.86 0.48 5.09
CA SER A 15 16.12 -0.43 3.97
C SER A 15 14.84 -0.99 3.36
N ALA A 16 13.79 -1.22 4.17
CA ALA A 16 12.47 -1.61 3.67
C ALA A 16 11.82 -0.50 2.84
N ALA A 17 11.95 0.75 3.28
CA ALA A 17 11.46 1.93 2.55
C ALA A 17 12.21 2.13 1.22
N ASP A 18 13.54 2.06 1.24
CA ASP A 18 14.38 2.23 0.04
C ASP A 18 14.15 1.12 -1.00
N TRP A 19 13.83 -0.09 -0.55
CA TRP A 19 13.44 -1.16 -1.45
C TRP A 19 12.01 -1.01 -1.99
N ALA A 20 11.06 -0.60 -1.13
CA ALA A 20 9.67 -0.44 -1.53
C ALA A 20 9.50 0.70 -2.54
N ILE A 21 10.25 1.81 -2.37
CA ILE A 21 10.11 3.01 -3.20
C ILE A 21 10.48 2.80 -4.68
N VAL A 22 11.30 1.79 -4.98
CA VAL A 22 11.72 1.48 -6.36
C VAL A 22 10.78 0.50 -7.08
N GLN A 23 9.78 -0.03 -6.39
CA GLN A 23 8.80 -0.94 -7.00
C GLN A 23 7.90 -0.21 -8.00
N LYS A 24 7.29 -0.97 -8.92
CA LYS A 24 6.57 -0.40 -10.07
C LYS A 24 5.06 -0.46 -9.98
N ASN A 25 4.50 -1.39 -9.20
CA ASN A 25 3.07 -1.55 -9.10
C ASN A 25 2.60 -1.26 -7.67
N TRP A 26 1.80 -0.21 -7.54
CA TRP A 26 1.35 0.34 -6.28
C TRP A 26 -0.17 0.27 -6.18
N MET A 27 -0.65 0.01 -4.97
CA MET A 27 -2.04 0.15 -4.60
C MET A 27 -2.17 1.13 -3.45
N MET A 28 -3.04 2.12 -3.61
CA MET A 28 -3.28 3.17 -2.64
C MET A 28 -4.66 2.98 -2.02
N ILE A 29 -4.69 2.57 -0.77
CA ILE A 29 -5.91 2.47 0.01
C ILE A 29 -6.14 3.81 0.69
N CYS A 30 -7.25 4.45 0.32
CA CYS A 30 -7.66 5.74 0.84
C CYS A 30 -8.94 5.55 1.64
N ALA A 31 -8.98 5.97 2.89
CA ALA A 31 -10.20 5.93 3.69
C ALA A 31 -11.10 7.13 3.44
N ASP A 32 -10.53 8.28 3.04
CA ASP A 32 -11.29 9.51 2.85
C ASP A 32 -11.30 9.97 1.39
N HIS A 33 -12.46 10.46 0.96
CA HIS A 33 -12.76 10.92 -0.39
C HIS A 33 -12.66 12.45 -0.53
N GLU A 34 -12.22 13.15 0.51
CA GLU A 34 -12.04 14.59 0.49
C GLU A 34 -11.04 15.02 -0.61
N GLU A 35 -11.48 15.99 -1.42
CA GLU A 35 -10.64 16.62 -2.42
C GLU A 35 -9.44 17.30 -1.74
N GLY A 36 -8.24 16.79 -1.99
CA GLY A 36 -7.00 17.26 -1.33
C GLY A 36 -6.42 16.31 -0.28
N HIS A 37 -7.02 15.12 -0.07
CA HIS A 37 -6.43 14.12 0.82
C HIS A 37 -4.98 13.76 0.36
N PRO A 38 -3.99 13.68 1.29
CA PRO A 38 -2.58 13.48 0.95
C PRO A 38 -2.31 12.23 0.10
N SER A 39 -3.13 11.19 0.22
CA SER A 39 -2.99 9.98 -0.60
C SER A 39 -3.15 10.25 -2.10
N LEU A 40 -4.01 11.19 -2.51
CA LEU A 40 -4.21 11.52 -3.93
C LEU A 40 -2.99 12.24 -4.50
N SER A 41 -2.37 13.16 -3.75
CA SER A 41 -1.17 13.87 -4.20
C SER A 41 0.05 12.94 -4.26
N LEU A 42 0.21 12.04 -3.30
CA LEU A 42 1.25 11.00 -3.32
C LEU A 42 1.08 10.07 -4.52
N GLY A 43 -0.15 9.67 -4.84
CA GLY A 43 -0.46 8.90 -6.04
C GLY A 43 -0.11 9.62 -7.33
N GLU A 44 -0.33 10.94 -7.40
CA GLU A 44 0.07 11.76 -8.54
C GLU A 44 1.58 11.76 -8.74
N ILE A 45 2.36 11.84 -7.66
CA ILE A 45 3.82 11.84 -7.71
C ILE A 45 4.33 10.51 -8.28
N LEU A 46 3.79 9.38 -7.82
CA LEU A 46 4.10 8.05 -8.34
C LEU A 46 3.72 7.91 -9.83
N LEU A 47 2.53 8.39 -10.21
CA LEU A 47 2.12 8.39 -11.62
C LEU A 47 3.08 9.22 -12.50
N LYS A 48 3.54 10.39 -12.03
CA LYS A 48 4.51 11.25 -12.74
C LYS A 48 5.89 10.62 -12.90
N ARG A 49 6.30 9.78 -11.96
CA ARG A 49 7.54 8.99 -11.99
C ARG A 49 7.43 7.75 -12.89
N GLY A 50 6.22 7.42 -13.36
CA GLY A 50 5.95 6.33 -14.29
C GLY A 50 5.61 5.01 -13.62
N GLU A 51 5.29 5.02 -12.32
CA GLU A 51 4.73 3.87 -11.64
C GLU A 51 3.26 3.63 -12.02
N LYS A 52 2.80 2.39 -11.87
CA LYS A 52 1.38 2.04 -11.96
C LYS A 52 0.76 2.18 -10.58
N VAL A 53 -0.35 2.90 -10.49
CA VAL A 53 -1.03 3.19 -9.23
C VAL A 53 -2.50 2.82 -9.35
N HIS A 54 -2.96 1.95 -8.47
CA HIS A 54 -4.36 1.54 -8.35
C HIS A 54 -4.97 2.15 -7.09
N PHE A 55 -6.05 2.93 -7.23
CA PHE A 55 -6.71 3.56 -6.08
C PHE A 55 -7.86 2.68 -5.59
N VAL A 56 -7.95 2.50 -4.27
CA VAL A 56 -8.97 1.67 -3.61
C VAL A 56 -9.65 2.48 -2.51
N CYS A 57 -10.98 2.60 -2.60
CA CYS A 57 -11.85 3.25 -1.61
C CYS A 57 -13.31 2.85 -1.91
N ALA A 58 -13.93 2.06 -1.02
CA ALA A 58 -15.28 1.53 -1.19
C ALA A 58 -16.34 2.64 -1.38
N GLU A 59 -16.26 3.71 -0.59
CA GLU A 59 -17.17 4.84 -0.65
C GLU A 59 -16.99 5.63 -1.95
N CYS A 60 -15.75 5.92 -2.32
CA CYS A 60 -15.40 6.64 -3.54
C CYS A 60 -15.90 5.90 -4.80
N ALA A 61 -15.71 4.58 -4.83
CA ALA A 61 -16.18 3.72 -5.91
C ALA A 61 -17.71 3.72 -6.00
N SER A 62 -18.40 3.63 -4.87
CA SER A 62 -19.88 3.72 -4.79
C SER A 62 -20.41 5.05 -5.34
N ASN A 63 -19.64 6.13 -5.15
CA ASN A 63 -19.93 7.47 -5.65
C ASN A 63 -19.46 7.71 -7.11
N ASN A 64 -18.94 6.67 -7.79
CA ASN A 64 -18.38 6.75 -9.16
C ASN A 64 -17.28 7.81 -9.31
N LEU A 65 -16.52 8.08 -8.25
CA LEU A 65 -15.41 9.01 -8.28
C LEU A 65 -14.23 8.44 -9.07
N LYS A 66 -13.37 9.34 -9.53
CA LYS A 66 -12.14 9.02 -10.24
C LYS A 66 -10.96 9.72 -9.61
N ALA A 67 -9.83 9.02 -9.51
CA ALA A 67 -8.56 9.59 -9.08
C ALA A 67 -7.65 9.72 -10.31
N HIS A 68 -7.21 10.94 -10.63
CA HIS A 68 -6.32 11.20 -11.78
C HIS A 68 -6.84 10.63 -13.12
N GLY A 69 -8.16 10.69 -13.33
CA GLY A 69 -8.82 10.15 -14.52
C GLY A 69 -9.01 8.62 -14.54
N GLN A 70 -8.53 7.91 -13.51
CA GLN A 70 -8.66 6.47 -13.35
C GLN A 70 -9.85 6.11 -12.47
N PHE A 71 -10.42 4.92 -12.68
CA PHE A 71 -11.47 4.40 -11.80
C PHE A 71 -10.88 4.07 -10.44
N ILE A 72 -11.67 4.32 -9.39
CA ILE A 72 -11.36 3.89 -8.03
C ILE A 72 -12.03 2.54 -7.82
N HIS A 73 -11.27 1.55 -7.35
CA HIS A 73 -11.79 0.24 -6.99
C HIS A 73 -12.42 0.29 -5.61
N ASP A 74 -13.47 -0.49 -5.39
CA ASP A 74 -14.15 -0.59 -4.10
C ASP A 74 -13.41 -1.49 -3.10
N SER A 75 -12.70 -2.50 -3.58
CA SER A 75 -11.88 -3.40 -2.77
C SER A 75 -10.56 -3.74 -3.45
N ILE A 76 -9.59 -4.22 -2.66
CA ILE A 76 -8.27 -4.65 -3.16
C ILE A 76 -8.35 -5.91 -4.03
N GLU A 77 -9.41 -6.69 -3.91
CA GLU A 77 -9.64 -7.93 -4.65
C GLU A 77 -10.08 -7.64 -6.08
N ASN A 78 -10.74 -6.50 -6.29
CA ASN A 78 -11.25 -6.06 -7.59
C ASN A 78 -10.18 -5.37 -8.45
N VAL A 79 -8.93 -5.32 -7.99
CA VAL A 79 -7.77 -4.87 -8.77
C VAL A 79 -7.17 -6.08 -9.49
N ASP A 80 -7.60 -6.31 -10.73
CA ASP A 80 -7.08 -7.35 -11.63
C ASP A 80 -5.76 -6.91 -12.31
N ALA A 81 -4.75 -6.69 -11.48
CA ALA A 81 -3.39 -6.32 -11.88
C ALA A 81 -2.41 -6.69 -10.77
N ASP A 82 -1.14 -6.92 -11.14
CA ASP A 82 -0.05 -7.13 -10.19
C ASP A 82 0.12 -5.89 -9.29
N VAL A 83 0.31 -6.12 -7.99
CA VAL A 83 0.56 -5.09 -6.98
C VAL A 83 1.71 -5.54 -6.08
N ASP A 84 2.80 -4.78 -6.08
CA ASP A 84 3.97 -5.06 -5.26
C ASP A 84 3.82 -4.43 -3.87
N ILE A 85 3.31 -3.19 -3.83
CA ILE A 85 3.24 -2.36 -2.62
C ILE A 85 1.80 -1.90 -2.39
N ILE A 86 1.31 -2.07 -1.16
CA ILE A 86 0.09 -1.42 -0.69
C ILE A 86 0.47 -0.30 0.26
N THR A 87 -0.10 0.89 0.07
CA THR A 87 -0.02 1.98 1.04
C THR A 87 -1.38 2.24 1.68
N LEU A 88 -1.38 2.44 3.00
CA LEU A 88 -2.59 2.61 3.81
C LEU A 88 -2.67 4.06 4.29
N HIS A 89 -3.74 4.77 3.92
CA HIS A 89 -3.95 6.16 4.31
C HIS A 89 -5.34 6.37 4.92
N GLY A 90 -5.40 6.93 6.14
CA GLY A 90 -6.64 7.21 6.86
C GLY A 90 -7.42 5.98 7.33
N VAL A 91 -6.83 4.78 7.27
CA VAL A 91 -7.52 3.54 7.65
C VAL A 91 -7.58 3.43 9.18
N ASP A 92 -8.73 3.59 9.82
CA ASP A 92 -8.78 3.53 11.29
C ASP A 92 -8.58 2.12 11.88
N ASP A 93 -8.97 1.07 11.14
CA ASP A 93 -8.88 -0.32 11.58
C ASP A 93 -8.19 -1.22 10.54
N TYR A 94 -6.88 -1.42 10.73
CA TYR A 94 -6.03 -2.27 9.89
C TYR A 94 -6.29 -3.77 10.08
N TRP A 95 -6.92 -4.19 11.18
CA TRP A 95 -7.27 -5.59 11.40
C TRP A 95 -8.43 -6.00 10.49
N SER A 96 -9.34 -5.07 10.20
CA SER A 96 -10.41 -5.27 9.20
C SER A 96 -9.88 -5.54 7.78
N PHE A 97 -8.62 -5.15 7.50
CA PHE A 97 -7.98 -5.35 6.21
C PHE A 97 -7.42 -6.77 6.01
N ILE A 98 -7.09 -7.48 7.09
CA ILE A 98 -6.42 -8.80 7.03
C ILE A 98 -7.21 -9.85 6.22
N PRO A 99 -8.54 -9.99 6.36
CA PRO A 99 -9.30 -10.95 5.55
C PRO A 99 -9.16 -10.70 4.04
N ASN A 100 -9.31 -9.46 3.60
CA ASN A 100 -9.20 -9.08 2.19
C ASN A 100 -7.77 -9.29 1.69
N LEU A 101 -6.79 -8.98 2.53
CA LEU A 101 -5.37 -9.19 2.23
C LEU A 101 -5.06 -10.69 2.05
N SER A 102 -5.53 -11.53 2.99
CA SER A 102 -5.36 -12.97 2.94
C SER A 102 -5.97 -13.56 1.67
N GLN A 103 -7.17 -13.10 1.29
CA GLN A 103 -7.83 -13.52 0.06
C GLN A 103 -7.04 -13.11 -1.20
N ARG A 104 -6.55 -11.87 -1.27
CA ARG A 104 -5.69 -11.43 -2.37
C ARG A 104 -4.39 -12.24 -2.45
N MET A 105 -3.75 -12.53 -1.32
CA MET A 105 -2.54 -13.34 -1.29
C MET A 105 -2.78 -14.79 -1.72
N GLN A 106 -3.96 -15.35 -1.45
CA GLN A 106 -4.33 -16.68 -1.94
C GLN A 106 -4.55 -16.71 -3.46
N TRP A 107 -5.06 -15.63 -4.04
CA TRP A 107 -5.38 -15.57 -5.47
C TRP A 107 -4.20 -15.13 -6.35
N PHE A 108 -3.45 -14.12 -5.91
CA PHE A 108 -2.41 -13.47 -6.70
C PHE A 108 -1.01 -13.67 -6.10
N GLY A 109 -0.88 -13.64 -4.77
CA GLY A 109 0.41 -13.82 -4.07
C GLY A 109 1.47 -12.78 -4.45
N ASP A 110 1.04 -11.58 -4.84
CA ASP A 110 1.86 -10.56 -5.50
C ASP A 110 2.37 -9.46 -4.57
N ILE A 111 1.71 -9.24 -3.43
CA ILE A 111 2.07 -8.21 -2.47
C ILE A 111 3.36 -8.60 -1.74
N LYS A 112 4.32 -7.69 -1.76
CA LYS A 112 5.63 -7.86 -1.14
C LYS A 112 5.80 -7.01 0.10
N ALA A 113 5.20 -5.83 0.14
CA ALA A 113 5.23 -4.97 1.31
C ALA A 113 3.96 -4.13 1.47
N ILE A 114 3.67 -3.80 2.73
CA ILE A 114 2.68 -2.80 3.10
C ILE A 114 3.40 -1.61 3.72
N TRP A 115 3.05 -0.42 3.26
CA TRP A 115 3.54 0.85 3.72
C TRP A 115 2.43 1.60 4.46
N PRO A 116 2.27 1.38 5.77
CA PRO A 116 1.31 2.13 6.56
C PRO A 116 1.72 3.59 6.75
N GLU A 117 0.77 4.46 7.06
CA GLU A 117 1.05 5.80 7.56
C GLU A 117 1.95 5.76 8.81
N ALA A 118 2.85 6.73 8.96
CA ALA A 118 4.03 6.60 9.85
C ALA A 118 3.72 6.37 11.34
N GLU A 119 2.51 6.69 11.79
CA GLU A 119 2.08 6.55 13.19
C GLU A 119 1.66 5.12 13.57
N LEU A 120 1.71 4.19 12.61
CA LEU A 120 1.27 2.82 12.81
C LEU A 120 2.40 1.88 13.22
N ASN A 121 2.42 1.55 14.51
CA ASN A 121 3.34 0.58 15.06
C ASN A 121 2.60 -0.43 15.96
N ASP A 122 1.90 -1.37 15.34
CA ASP A 122 1.35 -2.57 16.00
C ASP A 122 2.24 -3.78 15.68
N GLU A 123 3.06 -4.21 16.64
CA GLU A 123 3.97 -5.35 16.48
C GLU A 123 3.24 -6.66 16.17
N ARG A 124 2.02 -6.83 16.67
CA ARG A 124 1.22 -8.04 16.42
C ARG A 124 0.77 -8.07 14.96
N TRP A 125 0.35 -6.93 14.42
CA TRP A 125 -0.03 -6.80 13.03
C TRP A 125 1.17 -7.01 12.10
N ASN A 126 2.34 -6.46 12.45
CA ASN A 126 3.57 -6.70 11.71
C ASN A 126 3.93 -8.20 11.68
N SER A 127 3.83 -8.89 12.82
CA SER A 127 4.06 -10.33 12.90
C SER A 127 3.09 -11.13 12.01
N GLU A 128 1.82 -10.77 12.01
CA GLU A 128 0.80 -11.42 11.17
C GLU A 128 1.15 -11.26 9.68
N LEU A 129 1.53 -10.05 9.24
CA LEU A 129 1.94 -9.81 7.86
C LEU A 129 3.20 -10.59 7.45
N TYR A 130 4.13 -10.79 8.37
CA TYR A 130 5.31 -11.62 8.11
C TYR A 130 4.96 -13.10 7.88
N ASP A 131 3.92 -13.62 8.51
CA ASP A 131 3.44 -14.99 8.25
C ASP A 131 2.86 -15.14 6.84
N TYR A 132 2.29 -14.05 6.28
CA TYR A 132 1.92 -13.96 4.86
C TYR A 132 3.11 -13.71 3.92
N GLY A 133 4.31 -13.51 4.47
CA GLY A 133 5.52 -13.19 3.72
C GLY A 133 5.59 -11.75 3.22
N ILE A 134 4.80 -10.85 3.80
CA ILE A 134 4.71 -9.43 3.46
C ILE A 134 5.57 -8.64 4.44
N ALA A 135 6.41 -7.74 3.93
CA ALA A 135 7.17 -6.82 4.77
C ALA A 135 6.34 -5.59 5.19
N VAL A 136 6.67 -4.98 6.34
CA VAL A 136 6.03 -3.73 6.78
C VAL A 136 7.04 -2.59 6.79
N VAL A 137 6.75 -1.52 6.04
CA VAL A 137 7.57 -0.32 6.03
C VAL A 137 7.15 0.60 7.17
N VAL A 138 7.93 0.63 8.24
CA VAL A 138 7.64 1.43 9.45
C VAL A 138 8.60 2.61 9.60
N GLY A 139 8.15 3.70 10.21
CA GLY A 139 9.03 4.80 10.67
C GLY A 139 9.55 5.76 9.59
N LYS A 140 9.06 5.67 8.36
CA LYS A 140 9.21 6.68 7.30
C LYS A 140 7.89 6.79 6.57
N SER A 141 7.32 7.98 6.43
CA SER A 141 6.13 8.18 5.62
C SER A 141 6.46 8.08 4.13
N LEU A 142 5.46 7.74 3.31
CA LEU A 142 5.64 7.76 1.85
C LEU A 142 5.99 9.17 1.35
N ALA A 143 5.45 10.22 1.98
CA ALA A 143 5.78 11.62 1.66
C ALA A 143 7.29 11.89 1.82
N GLU A 144 7.87 11.55 2.97
CA GLU A 144 9.31 11.70 3.23
C GLU A 144 10.20 10.83 2.31
N ALA A 145 9.65 9.78 1.72
CA ALA A 145 10.36 8.93 0.77
C ALA A 145 10.28 9.43 -0.69
N LEU A 146 9.31 10.29 -1.00
CA LEU A 146 9.09 10.85 -2.33
C LEU A 146 9.66 12.27 -2.51
N ASP A 147 10.02 12.95 -1.43
CA ASP A 147 10.81 14.19 -1.43
C ASP A 147 12.26 13.97 -1.87
#